data_AF-A0A5B8VQJ2-F1
#
_entry.id   AF-A0A5B8VQJ2-F1
#
_cell.length_a   1.000
_cell.length_b   1.000
_cell.length_c   1.000
_cell.angle_alpha   90.00
_cell.angle_beta   90.00
_cell.angle_gamma   90.00
#
_symmetry.space_group_name_H-M   'P 1'
#
loop_
_entity.id
_entity.type
_entity.pdbx_description
1 polymer ?
#
loop_
_entity_poly.entity_id
_entity_poly.type
_entity_poly.pdbx_seq_one_letter_code
_entity_poly.pdbx_strand_id
1 'polypeptide(L)'
;MKKGQFTWSSSLTFSANKERITKLAEKSNTPVVNRDYALLVGEPVNTYYSYKILGVWQKGEEDQAAVFGEAPGDLKIEVPGLISSGDNSFYKLDANGNP
;
A
#
# COMPACT_ATOMS: atom_id res chain seq x y z
N MET A 1 -3.58 9.01 64.06
CA MET A 1 -3.57 9.78 62.79
C MET A 1 -4.46 9.07 61.77
N LYS A 2 -5.51 9.73 61.26
CA LYS A 2 -6.42 9.13 60.27
C LYS A 2 -5.76 9.20 58.88
N LYS A 3 -5.47 8.05 58.26
CA LYS A 3 -5.12 7.97 56.83
C LYS A 3 -6.33 8.45 56.02
N GLY A 4 -6.14 9.46 55.18
CA GLY A 4 -7.19 9.98 54.30
C GLY A 4 -7.68 8.89 53.34
N GLN A 5 -9.00 8.75 53.24
CA GLN A 5 -9.63 7.82 52.31
C GLN A 5 -9.60 8.46 50.92
N PHE A 6 -8.58 8.13 50.13
CA PHE A 6 -8.53 8.54 48.72
C PHE A 6 -9.50 7.69 47.91
N THR A 7 -10.46 8.35 47.25
CA THR A 7 -11.39 7.72 46.32
C THR A 7 -11.34 8.44 44.98
N TRP A 8 -11.10 7.67 43.92
CA TRP A 8 -11.11 8.14 42.54
C TRP A 8 -12.12 7.31 41.74
N SER A 9 -12.89 7.99 40.89
CA SER A 9 -13.83 7.36 39.97
C SER A 9 -13.67 7.98 38.59
N SER A 10 -13.60 7.14 37.57
CA SER A 10 -13.58 7.55 36.16
C SER A 10 -14.53 6.71 35.34
N SER A 11 -15.16 7.36 34.37
CA SER A 11 -15.97 6.73 33.34
C SER A 11 -15.32 7.03 32.00
N LEU A 12 -15.03 5.98 31.23
CA LEU A 12 -14.52 6.10 29.86
C LEU A 12 -15.47 5.40 28.90
N THR A 13 -15.70 6.04 27.76
CA THR A 13 -16.48 5.48 26.64
C THR A 13 -15.62 5.51 25.39
N PHE A 14 -15.55 4.38 24.69
CA PHE A 14 -14.85 4.23 23.43
C PHE A 14 -15.78 3.60 22.39
N SER A 15 -15.64 4.00 21.13
CA SER A 15 -16.32 3.38 20.00
C SER A 15 -15.35 3.19 18.84
N ALA A 16 -15.57 2.12 18.06
CA ALA A 16 -14.87 1.83 16.83
C ALA A 16 -15.87 1.33 15.79
N ASN A 17 -15.70 1.75 14.54
CA ASN A 17 -16.48 1.26 13.40
C ASN A 17 -15.54 0.62 12.39
N LYS A 18 -16.02 -0.42 11.71
CA LYS A 18 -15.33 -1.09 10.60
C LYS A 18 -16.31 -1.31 9.46
N GLU A 19 -16.21 -0.48 8.42
CA GLU A 19 -16.98 -0.61 7.19
C GLU A 19 -16.24 -1.32 6.04
N ARG A 20 -16.99 -1.71 5.00
CA ARG A 20 -16.49 -2.23 3.72
C ARG A 20 -17.53 -2.11 2.61
N ILE A 21 -17.09 -1.95 1.37
CA ILE A 21 -17.93 -1.99 0.17
C ILE A 21 -18.24 -3.45 -0.19
N THR A 22 -19.51 -3.81 -0.29
CA THR A 22 -19.93 -5.19 -0.61
C THR A 22 -20.13 -5.42 -2.11
N LYS A 23 -20.48 -4.38 -2.87
CA LYS A 23 -20.72 -4.46 -4.31
C LYS A 23 -20.60 -3.08 -4.97
N LEU A 24 -20.07 -3.06 -6.20
CA LEU A 24 -20.10 -1.91 -7.11
C LEU A 24 -21.01 -2.23 -8.32
N ALA A 25 -21.44 -1.18 -9.04
CA ALA A 25 -22.33 -1.32 -10.19
C ALA A 25 -21.72 -2.19 -11.30
N GLU A 26 -20.41 -2.03 -11.55
CA GLU A 26 -19.66 -2.90 -12.44
C GLU A 26 -19.01 -4.06 -11.67
N LYS A 27 -19.08 -5.27 -12.23
CA LYS A 27 -18.29 -6.42 -11.75
C LYS A 27 -16.88 -6.31 -12.31
N SER A 28 -16.08 -5.43 -11.72
CA SER A 28 -14.66 -5.33 -12.02
C SER A 28 -13.87 -5.41 -10.70
N ASN A 29 -12.78 -6.19 -10.72
CA ASN A 29 -11.78 -6.15 -9.65
C ASN A 29 -10.85 -4.93 -9.76
N THR A 30 -11.12 -4.04 -10.72
CA THR A 30 -10.35 -2.81 -10.91
C THR A 30 -10.88 -1.74 -9.96
N PRO A 31 -10.01 -1.03 -9.24
CA PRO A 31 -10.43 0.09 -8.40
C PRO A 31 -11.15 1.16 -9.24
N VAL A 32 -12.30 1.65 -8.75
CA VAL A 32 -12.97 2.80 -9.36
C VAL A 32 -12.42 4.07 -8.72
N VAL A 33 -11.68 4.86 -9.51
CA VAL A 33 -11.04 6.09 -9.04
C VAL A 33 -12.08 7.20 -8.92
N ASN A 34 -12.24 7.77 -7.73
CA ASN A 34 -13.08 8.93 -7.46
C ASN A 34 -12.25 10.08 -6.88
N ARG A 35 -11.61 10.83 -7.77
CA ARG A 35 -10.69 11.95 -7.46
C ARG A 35 -9.57 11.52 -6.51
N ASP A 36 -9.79 11.63 -5.21
CA ASP A 36 -8.78 11.49 -4.17
C ASP A 36 -8.74 10.08 -3.56
N TYR A 37 -9.80 9.30 -3.74
CA TYR A 37 -9.90 7.93 -3.21
C TYR A 37 -10.38 6.95 -4.29
N ALA A 38 -10.23 5.67 -4.01
CA ALA A 38 -10.65 4.58 -4.87
C ALA A 38 -11.69 3.72 -4.16
N LEU A 39 -12.69 3.26 -4.91
CA LEU A 39 -13.66 2.29 -4.43
C LEU A 39 -13.19 0.89 -4.81
N LEU A 40 -13.00 0.04 -3.80
CA LEU A 40 -12.63 -1.37 -3.96
C LEU A 40 -13.60 -2.25 -3.16
N VAL A 41 -14.13 -3.29 -3.78
CA VAL A 41 -14.96 -4.27 -3.08
C VAL A 41 -14.11 -4.97 -2.00
N GLY A 42 -14.64 -5.03 -0.78
CA GLY A 42 -13.94 -5.57 0.39
C GLY A 42 -13.29 -4.50 1.27
N GLU A 43 -13.05 -3.29 0.75
CA GLU A 43 -12.37 -2.20 1.45
C GLU A 43 -13.33 -1.07 1.87
N PRO A 44 -12.95 -0.21 2.84
CA PRO A 44 -13.72 0.99 3.21
C PRO A 44 -13.88 1.97 2.03
N VAL A 45 -14.85 2.88 2.14
CA VAL A 45 -15.10 3.89 1.09
C VAL A 45 -13.91 4.84 0.92
N ASN A 46 -13.22 5.20 2.00
CA ASN A 46 -12.07 6.10 1.97
C ASN A 46 -10.75 5.33 1.78
N THR A 47 -10.68 4.51 0.73
CA THR A 47 -9.46 3.75 0.40
C THR A 47 -8.59 4.52 -0.58
N TYR A 48 -7.30 4.60 -0.31
CA TYR A 48 -6.33 5.23 -1.22
C TYR A 48 -5.56 4.15 -1.97
N TYR A 49 -5.52 4.26 -3.30
CA TYR A 49 -4.85 3.29 -4.16
C TYR A 49 -3.76 3.99 -4.97
N SER A 50 -2.51 3.61 -4.73
CA SER A 50 -1.33 4.19 -5.38
C SER A 50 -0.22 3.14 -5.50
N TYR A 51 0.86 3.48 -6.20
CA TYR A 51 2.05 2.65 -6.27
C TYR A 51 2.64 2.42 -4.87
N LYS A 52 3.08 1.19 -4.62
CA LYS A 52 3.82 0.87 -3.40
C LYS A 52 5.25 1.36 -3.56
N ILE A 53 5.60 2.40 -2.81
CA ILE A 53 6.95 2.96 -2.79
C ILE A 53 7.83 2.01 -1.96
N LEU A 54 8.89 1.50 -2.58
CA LEU A 54 9.93 0.68 -1.96
C LEU A 54 11.04 1.52 -1.34
N GLY A 55 11.18 2.76 -1.78
CA GLY A 55 12.16 3.71 -1.27
C GLY A 55 12.59 4.69 -2.35
N VAL A 56 13.86 5.07 -2.29
CA VAL A 56 14.52 5.95 -3.26
C VAL A 56 15.73 5.19 -3.81
N TRP A 57 15.99 5.28 -5.11
CA TRP A 57 17.20 4.72 -5.72
C TRP A 57 18.46 5.32 -5.09
N GLN A 58 19.36 4.46 -4.61
CA GLN A 58 20.58 4.85 -3.92
C GLN A 58 21.78 4.91 -4.88
N LYS A 59 22.87 5.54 -4.41
CA LYS A 59 24.18 5.42 -5.06
C LYS A 59 24.63 3.95 -5.00
N GLY A 60 25.13 3.42 -6.11
CA GLY A 60 25.42 2.00 -6.31
C GLY A 60 24.28 1.19 -6.95
N GLU A 61 23.11 1.81 -7.19
CA GLU A 61 21.99 1.21 -7.93
C GLU A 61 21.76 1.87 -9.31
N GLU A 62 22.72 2.65 -9.81
CA GLU A 62 22.60 3.47 -11.02
C GLU A 62 22.16 2.63 -12.23
N ASP A 63 22.87 1.52 -12.46
CA ASP A 63 22.61 0.64 -13.59
C ASP A 63 21.24 -0.05 -13.47
N GLN A 64 20.72 -0.23 -12.24
CA GLN A 64 19.41 -0.86 -12.02
C GLN A 64 18.29 0.15 -12.22
N ALA A 65 18.48 1.37 -11.72
CA ALA A 65 17.55 2.47 -11.91
C ALA A 65 17.40 2.81 -13.40
N ALA A 66 18.51 2.80 -14.15
CA ALA A 66 18.52 3.09 -15.58
C ALA A 66 17.65 2.13 -16.41
N VAL A 67 17.46 0.89 -15.98
CA VAL A 67 16.58 -0.09 -16.66
C VAL A 67 15.12 0.37 -16.65
N PHE A 68 14.73 1.16 -15.65
CA PHE A 68 13.39 1.75 -15.53
C PHE A 68 13.34 3.20 -16.02
N GLY A 69 14.44 3.74 -16.56
CA GLY A 69 14.55 5.15 -16.95
C GLY A 69 14.69 6.12 -15.77
N GLU A 70 15.05 5.61 -14.59
CA GLU A 70 15.19 6.36 -13.35
C GLU A 70 16.68 6.59 -13.00
N ALA A 71 16.96 7.50 -12.08
CA ALA A 71 18.29 7.80 -11.56
C ALA A 71 18.32 7.76 -10.01
N PRO A 72 19.51 7.72 -9.38
CA PRO A 72 19.62 7.87 -7.94
C PRO A 72 18.96 9.16 -7.45
N GLY A 73 18.08 9.04 -6.46
CA GLY A 73 17.23 10.13 -5.98
C GLY A 73 15.77 10.01 -6.42
N ASP A 74 15.48 9.26 -7.48
CA ASP A 74 14.10 9.00 -7.93
C ASP A 74 13.41 7.93 -7.07
N LEU A 75 12.08 7.92 -7.11
CA LEU A 75 11.28 6.98 -6.34
C LEU A 75 11.41 5.56 -6.90
N LYS A 76 11.75 4.63 -6.03
CA LYS A 76 11.72 3.19 -6.31
C LYS A 76 10.32 2.67 -6.01
N ILE A 77 9.61 2.18 -7.03
CA ILE A 77 8.26 1.61 -6.87
C ILE A 77 8.26 0.09 -7.05
N GLU A 78 7.32 -0.59 -6.41
CA GLU A 78 7.09 -2.01 -6.64
C GLU A 78 6.42 -2.20 -8.01
N VAL A 79 7.00 -3.07 -8.83
CA VAL A 79 6.40 -3.50 -10.08
C VAL A 79 5.85 -4.92 -9.88
N PRO A 80 4.52 -5.10 -9.84
CA PRO A 80 3.92 -6.41 -9.63
C PRO A 80 4.37 -7.43 -10.69
N GLY A 81 4.76 -8.62 -10.21
CA GLY A 81 5.20 -9.74 -11.04
C GLY A 81 6.59 -9.61 -11.64
N LEU A 82 7.34 -8.56 -11.31
CA LEU A 82 8.70 -8.38 -11.79
C LEU A 82 9.67 -9.26 -10.99
N ILE A 83 10.47 -10.07 -11.71
CA ILE A 83 11.49 -10.95 -11.13
C ILE A 83 12.86 -10.44 -11.57
N SER A 84 13.80 -10.37 -10.62
CA SER A 84 15.20 -10.02 -10.90
C SER A 84 15.96 -11.27 -11.30
N SER A 85 16.60 -11.24 -12.48
CA SER A 85 17.50 -12.30 -12.95
C SER A 85 18.91 -12.19 -12.39
N GLY A 86 19.23 -11.12 -11.64
CA GLY A 86 20.56 -10.93 -11.05
C GLY A 86 21.63 -10.58 -12.07
N ASP A 87 21.40 -9.55 -12.89
CA ASP A 87 22.38 -8.87 -13.77
C ASP A 87 21.75 -7.58 -14.32
N ASN A 88 21.08 -6.84 -13.43
CA ASN A 88 20.24 -5.69 -13.77
C ASN A 88 19.15 -5.98 -14.81
N SER A 89 18.87 -7.27 -15.05
CA SER A 89 17.88 -7.75 -15.99
C SER A 89 16.65 -8.20 -15.22
N PHE A 90 15.48 -7.74 -15.67
CA PHE A 90 14.20 -8.05 -15.06
C PHE A 90 13.24 -8.63 -16.09
N TYR A 91 12.43 -9.59 -15.67
CA TYR A 91 11.42 -10.22 -16.53
C TYR A 91 10.10 -10.41 -15.77
N LYS A 92 9.02 -10.68 -16.51
CA LYS A 92 7.71 -10.97 -15.95
C LYS A 92 7.21 -12.29 -16.53
N LEU A 93 6.68 -13.14 -15.68
CA LEU A 93 6.07 -14.38 -16.15
C LEU A 93 4.77 -14.07 -16.92
N ASP A 94 4.58 -14.74 -18.06
CA ASP A 94 3.32 -14.78 -18.78
C ASP A 94 2.26 -15.61 -18.03
N ALA A 95 1.04 -15.69 -18.57
CA ALA A 95 -0.04 -16.46 -17.96
C ALA A 95 0.25 -17.98 -17.83
N ASN A 96 1.28 -18.48 -18.50
CA ASN A 96 1.70 -19.88 -18.50
C ASN A 96 2.96 -20.12 -17.64
N GLY A 97 3.50 -19.08 -17.00
CA GLY A 97 4.68 -19.18 -16.14
C GLY A 97 6.02 -19.08 -16.87
N ASN A 98 6.05 -18.63 -18.12
CA ASN A 98 7.30 -18.43 -18.88
C ASN A 98 7.81 -16.99 -18.74
N PRO A 99 9.14 -16.76 -18.67
CA PRO A 99 9.76 -15.41 -18.60
C PRO A 99 9.44 -14.47 -19.75
#